data_AF-A0A1Q8AIM2-F1
#
_entry.id   AF-A0A1Q8AIM2-F1
#
_cell.length_a   1.000
_cell.length_b   1.000
_cell.length_c   1.000
_cell.angle_alpha   90.00
_cell.angle_beta   90.00
_cell.angle_gamma   90.00
#
_symmetry.space_group_name_H-M   'P 1'
#
loop_
_entity.id
_entity.type
_entity.pdbx_description
1 polymer ?
#
loop_
_entity_poly.entity_id
_entity_poly.type
_entity_poly.pdbx_seq_one_letter_code
_entity_poly.pdbx_strand_id
1 'polypeptide(L)'
;MKTSGADVAVAFRTLDGRDELLIQPDVDYHAASTMKVPVMIELFRQARAGTLKLDDQMPVVNEFHSIVDGSPFALDVGDDSDADLYKRIGSRMSYRDLLDAMITVSSNFATNLIIEHLGPKNIQRTTDALGATGMHVLRGVEDNKAFAKGLNNTTTARALLTLMEKIAKGDAVDKASSDEMVAVLKRQTFIDRIPAGLPPGTPVAHKTGEITKIQHDAAIVYAPRPFALVILVRGLQDAKEGSKLAAEITRVLYDASQLRSAKELVKESR
;
A
#
# COMPACT_ATOMS: atom_id res chain seq x y z
N MET A 1 -16.68 -0.08 -29.81
CA MET A 1 -16.39 0.25 -28.39
C MET A 1 -15.16 1.14 -28.37
N LYS A 2 -15.24 2.37 -27.83
CA LYS A 2 -14.02 3.12 -27.52
C LYS A 2 -13.30 2.38 -26.39
N THR A 3 -12.05 1.97 -26.61
CA THR A 3 -11.19 1.51 -25.53
C THR A 3 -11.00 2.68 -24.56
N SER A 4 -11.16 2.45 -23.26
CA SER A 4 -11.07 3.51 -22.24
C SER A 4 -9.68 4.15 -22.14
N GLY A 5 -8.65 3.53 -22.73
CA GLY A 5 -7.25 3.92 -22.57
C GLY A 5 -6.64 3.47 -21.23
N ALA A 6 -7.45 2.91 -20.33
CA ALA A 6 -7.01 2.33 -19.08
C ALA A 6 -6.44 0.93 -19.30
N ASP A 7 -5.28 0.67 -18.68
CA ASP A 7 -4.77 -0.67 -18.42
C ASP A 7 -4.95 -0.96 -16.93
N VAL A 8 -5.57 -2.10 -16.63
CA VAL A 8 -6.02 -2.45 -15.28
C VAL A 8 -5.63 -3.87 -14.93
N ALA A 9 -4.95 -4.04 -13.79
CA ALA A 9 -4.80 -5.32 -13.12
C ALA A 9 -5.65 -5.36 -11.85
N VAL A 10 -6.27 -6.52 -11.60
CA VAL A 10 -7.12 -6.76 -10.42
C VAL A 10 -6.71 -8.08 -9.79
N ALA A 11 -6.54 -8.08 -8.47
CA ALA A 11 -6.38 -9.30 -7.70
C ALA A 11 -7.32 -9.25 -6.50
N PHE A 12 -8.23 -10.21 -6.42
CA PHE A 12 -9.28 -10.28 -5.41
C PHE A 12 -9.30 -11.67 -4.80
N ARG A 13 -9.41 -11.76 -3.48
CA ARG A 13 -9.68 -13.01 -2.77
C ARG A 13 -10.48 -12.78 -1.51
N THR A 14 -11.52 -13.58 -1.31
CA THR A 14 -12.22 -13.66 -0.02
C THR A 14 -11.30 -14.23 1.07
N LEU A 15 -11.40 -13.75 2.31
CA LEU A 15 -10.49 -14.18 3.37
C LEU A 15 -10.76 -15.62 3.84
N ASP A 16 -11.93 -16.17 3.53
CA ASP A 16 -12.24 -17.60 3.67
C ASP A 16 -11.61 -18.47 2.56
N GLY A 17 -11.00 -17.85 1.54
CA GLY A 17 -10.31 -18.50 0.44
C GLY A 17 -11.23 -19.15 -0.61
N ARG A 18 -12.55 -19.01 -0.53
CA ARG A 18 -13.49 -19.73 -1.42
C ARG A 18 -13.71 -19.06 -2.77
N ASP A 19 -13.61 -17.73 -2.84
CA ASP A 19 -13.72 -16.95 -4.08
C ASP A 19 -12.44 -16.18 -4.39
N GLU A 20 -12.04 -16.23 -5.67
CA GLU A 20 -10.90 -15.52 -6.25
C GLU A 20 -11.25 -14.95 -7.63
N LEU A 21 -10.69 -13.78 -7.95
CA LEU A 21 -10.63 -13.24 -9.30
C LEU A 21 -9.27 -12.60 -9.54
N LEU A 22 -8.60 -12.99 -10.62
CA LEU A 22 -7.31 -12.46 -11.04
C LEU A 22 -7.40 -11.97 -12.49
N ILE A 23 -7.10 -10.70 -12.72
CA ILE A 23 -7.04 -10.06 -14.02
C ILE A 23 -5.66 -9.43 -14.16
N GLN A 24 -4.88 -9.91 -15.15
CA GLN A 24 -3.49 -9.47 -15.36
C GLN A 24 -2.65 -9.43 -14.06
N PRO A 25 -2.75 -10.46 -13.19
CA PRO A 25 -2.27 -10.35 -11.81
C PRO A 25 -0.76 -10.21 -11.69
N ASP A 26 -0.02 -10.63 -12.72
CA ASP A 26 1.44 -10.70 -12.78
C ASP A 26 2.04 -9.68 -13.77
N VAL A 27 1.24 -8.73 -14.27
CA VAL A 27 1.77 -7.62 -15.08
C VAL A 27 2.46 -6.61 -14.16
N ASP A 28 3.64 -6.15 -14.58
CA ASP A 28 4.40 -5.15 -13.83
C ASP A 28 3.83 -3.74 -13.98
N TYR A 29 3.67 -3.09 -12.83
CA TYR A 29 3.30 -1.69 -12.66
C TYR A 29 4.36 -0.97 -11.84
N HIS A 30 4.49 0.34 -12.02
CA HIS A 30 5.19 1.16 -11.05
C HIS A 30 4.40 1.14 -9.74
N ALA A 31 5.04 0.83 -8.61
CA ALA A 31 4.33 0.62 -7.35
C ALA A 31 3.65 1.89 -6.80
N ALA A 32 4.18 3.06 -7.15
CA ALA A 32 3.80 4.33 -6.52
C ALA A 32 3.84 4.17 -4.98
N SER A 33 2.96 4.85 -4.25
CA SER A 33 2.93 4.77 -2.77
C SER A 33 2.42 3.44 -2.19
N THR A 34 2.01 2.46 -3.01
CA THR A 34 1.68 1.11 -2.49
C THR A 34 2.91 0.37 -1.97
N MET A 35 4.12 0.75 -2.42
CA MET A 35 5.40 0.27 -1.86
C MET A 35 5.56 0.57 -0.37
N LYS A 36 4.77 1.49 0.21
CA LYS A 36 4.82 1.80 1.65
C LYS A 36 4.29 0.64 2.52
N VAL A 37 3.54 -0.30 1.94
CA VAL A 37 3.07 -1.52 2.62
C VAL A 37 4.25 -2.41 3.07
N PRO A 38 5.16 -2.86 2.18
CA PRO A 38 6.33 -3.63 2.62
C PRO A 38 7.30 -2.83 3.52
N VAL A 39 7.38 -1.50 3.37
CA VAL A 39 8.16 -0.63 4.29
C VAL A 39 7.60 -0.71 5.72
N MET A 40 6.27 -0.59 5.86
CA MET A 40 5.59 -0.77 7.15
C MET A 40 5.82 -2.16 7.73
N ILE A 41 5.67 -3.22 6.92
CA ILE A 41 5.91 -4.60 7.38
C ILE A 41 7.33 -4.76 7.92
N GLU A 42 8.33 -4.24 7.22
CA GLU A 42 9.73 -4.31 7.67
C GLU A 42 9.96 -3.54 8.98
N LEU A 43 9.33 -2.37 9.15
CA LEU A 43 9.40 -1.62 10.40
C LEU A 43 8.89 -2.47 11.59
N PHE A 44 7.72 -3.09 11.44
CA PHE A 44 7.17 -3.99 12.45
C PHE A 44 8.04 -5.23 12.66
N ARG A 45 8.66 -5.77 11.60
CA ARG A 45 9.57 -6.91 11.70
C ARG A 45 10.80 -6.57 12.54
N GLN A 46 11.42 -5.40 12.32
CA GLN A 46 12.56 -4.94 13.13
C GLN A 46 12.15 -4.62 14.57
N ALA A 47 10.96 -4.04 14.76
CA ALA A 47 10.40 -3.80 16.10
C ALA A 47 10.21 -5.12 16.86
N ARG A 48 9.62 -6.12 16.21
CA ARG A 48 9.40 -7.46 16.80
C ARG A 48 10.72 -8.17 17.12
N ALA A 49 11.74 -7.99 16.27
CA ALA A 49 13.07 -8.52 16.51
C ALA A 49 13.83 -7.80 17.64
N GLY A 50 13.29 -6.69 18.17
CA GLY A 50 13.94 -5.88 19.21
C GLY A 50 15.11 -5.04 18.70
N THR A 51 15.26 -4.90 17.38
CA THR A 51 16.31 -4.04 16.76
C THR A 51 16.00 -2.56 16.95
N LEU A 52 14.72 -2.21 17.05
CA LEU A 52 14.21 -0.89 17.40
C LEU A 52 12.92 -1.02 18.21
N LYS A 53 12.43 0.07 18.78
CA LYS A 53 11.05 0.20 19.30
C LYS A 53 10.31 1.25 18.48
N LEU A 54 9.01 1.06 18.28
CA LEU A 54 8.21 2.03 17.52
C LEU A 54 8.20 3.42 18.16
N ASP A 55 8.37 3.51 19.48
CA ASP A 55 8.39 4.79 20.21
C ASP A 55 9.80 5.41 20.28
N ASP A 56 10.83 4.72 19.76
CA ASP A 56 12.18 5.28 19.65
C ASP A 56 12.14 6.49 18.73
N GLN A 57 12.88 7.52 19.12
CA GLN A 57 12.90 8.81 18.44
C GLN A 57 14.00 8.83 17.40
N MET A 58 13.69 9.25 16.18
CA MET A 58 14.67 9.51 15.12
C MET A 58 14.73 10.99 14.74
N PRO A 59 15.91 11.50 14.33
CA PRO A 59 16.04 12.87 13.87
C PRO A 59 15.28 13.06 12.55
N VAL A 60 14.59 14.19 12.41
CA VAL A 60 13.89 14.58 11.19
C VAL A 60 14.83 15.46 10.37
N VAL A 61 15.45 14.89 9.35
CA VAL A 61 16.43 15.55 8.48
C VAL A 61 16.03 15.30 7.02
N ASN A 62 15.92 16.38 6.23
CA ASN A 62 15.60 16.30 4.81
C ASN A 62 16.87 16.16 3.97
N GLU A 63 17.54 15.01 4.12
CA GLU A 63 18.74 14.64 3.36
C GLU A 63 18.76 13.11 3.22
N PHE A 64 18.78 12.64 1.97
CA PHE A 64 18.68 11.22 1.59
C PHE A 64 19.72 10.88 0.54
N HIS A 65 20.03 9.60 0.35
CA HIS A 65 21.09 9.19 -0.57
C HIS A 65 20.55 8.46 -1.80
N SER A 66 20.96 8.91 -2.99
CA SER A 66 20.58 8.23 -4.23
C SER A 66 21.18 6.84 -4.31
N ILE A 67 20.39 5.85 -4.74
CA ILE A 67 20.88 4.46 -4.89
C ILE A 67 21.88 4.29 -6.06
N VAL A 68 22.02 5.31 -6.90
CA VAL A 68 22.90 5.28 -8.07
C VAL A 68 24.37 5.39 -7.68
N ASP A 69 24.69 6.33 -6.79
CA ASP A 69 26.07 6.65 -6.40
C ASP A 69 26.21 7.27 -5.01
N GLY A 70 25.14 7.28 -4.21
CA GLY A 70 25.14 7.84 -2.87
C GLY A 70 25.14 9.37 -2.84
N SER A 71 24.95 10.07 -3.96
CA SER A 71 24.82 11.53 -3.93
C SER A 71 23.60 11.96 -3.10
N PRO A 72 23.71 13.00 -2.26
CA PRO A 72 22.59 13.46 -1.45
C PRO A 72 21.50 14.08 -2.31
N PHE A 73 20.25 13.95 -1.87
CA PHE A 73 19.08 14.65 -2.37
C PHE A 73 18.15 15.02 -1.22
N ALA A 74 17.27 15.97 -1.45
CA ALA A 74 16.25 16.41 -0.50
C ALA A 74 14.89 16.42 -1.21
N LEU A 75 13.82 16.29 -0.43
CA LEU A 75 12.45 16.35 -0.95
C LEU A 75 11.96 17.80 -0.98
N ASP A 76 11.13 18.11 -1.97
CA ASP A 76 10.36 19.35 -2.00
C ASP A 76 9.07 19.19 -1.19
N VAL A 77 8.62 20.24 -0.51
CA VAL A 77 7.37 20.21 0.26
C VAL A 77 6.15 20.24 -0.66
N GLY A 78 6.26 20.82 -1.86
CA GLY A 78 5.19 20.94 -2.84
C GLY A 78 4.81 19.64 -3.52
N ASP A 79 5.71 18.66 -3.50
CA ASP A 79 5.51 17.32 -4.09
C ASP A 79 5.02 16.29 -3.06
N ASP A 80 4.89 16.68 -1.78
CA ASP A 80 4.43 15.83 -0.68
C ASP A 80 3.02 16.22 -0.21
N SER A 81 2.25 15.24 0.25
CA SER A 81 0.92 15.43 0.80
C SER A 81 0.91 15.80 2.29
N ASP A 82 2.08 15.86 2.93
CA ASP A 82 2.25 16.23 4.34
C ASP A 82 3.23 17.40 4.52
N ALA A 83 2.71 18.62 4.38
CA ALA A 83 3.50 19.83 4.61
C ALA A 83 3.84 20.08 6.10
N ASP A 84 3.10 19.46 7.03
CA ASP A 84 3.29 19.68 8.46
C ASP A 84 4.55 18.98 8.99
N LEU A 85 4.88 17.80 8.45
CA LEU A 85 6.11 17.10 8.79
C LEU A 85 7.37 17.91 8.47
N TYR A 86 7.38 18.70 7.40
CA TYR A 86 8.53 19.54 7.04
C TYR A 86 8.81 20.62 8.08
N LYS A 87 7.79 21.09 8.82
CA LYS A 87 7.95 22.03 9.94
C LYS A 87 8.69 21.41 11.13
N ARG A 88 8.85 20.08 11.13
CA ARG A 88 9.54 19.31 12.16
C ARG A 88 11.02 19.05 11.84
N ILE A 89 11.55 19.54 10.71
CA ILE A 89 12.97 19.44 10.38
C ILE A 89 13.83 20.01 11.51
N GLY A 90 14.87 19.28 11.90
CA GLY A 90 15.73 19.61 13.04
C GLY A 90 15.19 19.15 14.40
N SER A 91 13.97 18.60 14.45
CA SER A 91 13.41 17.96 15.65
C SER A 91 13.57 16.43 15.61
N ARG A 92 12.91 15.74 16.54
CA ARG A 92 12.82 14.28 16.59
C ARG A 92 11.36 13.84 16.57
N MET A 93 11.11 12.69 15.97
CA MET A 93 9.79 12.03 15.94
C MET A 93 9.93 10.53 16.15
N SER A 94 8.89 9.89 16.69
CA SER A 94 8.90 8.44 16.85
C SER A 94 8.73 7.73 15.51
N TYR A 95 9.20 6.48 15.40
CA TYR A 95 8.86 5.65 14.23
C TYR A 95 7.35 5.44 14.12
N ARG A 96 6.61 5.42 15.24
CA ARG A 96 5.16 5.32 15.26
C ARG A 96 4.48 6.51 14.59
N ASP A 97 4.92 7.74 14.90
CA ASP A 97 4.36 8.96 14.30
C ASP A 97 4.69 9.04 12.81
N LEU A 98 5.93 8.69 12.44
CA LEU A 98 6.34 8.67 11.04
C LEU A 98 5.61 7.57 10.24
N LEU A 99 5.39 6.41 10.85
CA LEU A 99 4.59 5.34 10.26
C LEU A 99 3.15 5.79 10.03
N ASP A 100 2.56 6.49 11.00
CA ASP A 100 1.22 7.05 10.83
C ASP A 100 1.19 7.99 9.62
N ALA A 101 2.06 9.00 9.58
CA ALA A 101 2.14 9.93 8.45
C ALA A 101 2.40 9.24 7.10
N MET A 102 3.29 8.24 7.07
CA MET A 102 3.62 7.45 5.88
C MET A 102 2.40 6.71 5.31
N ILE A 103 1.51 6.21 6.18
CA ILE A 103 0.36 5.42 5.75
C ILE A 103 -0.88 6.28 5.59
N THR A 104 -1.25 7.09 6.59
CA THR A 104 -2.54 7.77 6.67
C THR A 104 -2.70 8.88 5.65
N VAL A 105 -1.68 9.71 5.49
CA VAL A 105 -1.63 10.82 4.53
C VAL A 105 -0.57 10.61 3.46
N SER A 106 0.03 9.43 3.41
CA SER A 106 0.99 9.05 2.37
C SER A 106 2.24 9.95 2.29
N SER A 107 2.73 10.49 3.40
CA SER A 107 3.92 11.37 3.41
C SER A 107 5.13 10.71 2.76
N ASN A 108 5.73 11.35 1.76
CA ASN A 108 6.99 10.91 1.13
C ASN A 108 8.17 11.14 2.06
N PHE A 109 8.16 12.25 2.79
CA PHE A 109 9.22 12.57 3.74
C PHE A 109 9.31 11.57 4.89
N ALA A 110 8.18 11.20 5.50
CA ALA A 110 8.16 10.12 6.48
C ALA A 110 8.63 8.78 5.90
N THR A 111 8.25 8.49 4.64
CA THR A 111 8.64 7.27 3.95
C THR A 111 10.16 7.18 3.80
N ASN A 112 10.80 8.26 3.34
CA ASN A 112 12.24 8.26 3.11
C ASN A 112 13.03 8.20 4.42
N LEU A 113 12.58 8.90 5.48
CA LEU A 113 13.17 8.77 6.82
C LEU A 113 13.16 7.30 7.28
N ILE A 114 12.03 6.62 7.15
CA ILE A 114 11.91 5.21 7.54
C ILE A 114 12.78 4.32 6.65
N ILE A 115 12.77 4.49 5.33
CA ILE A 115 13.57 3.67 4.40
C ILE A 115 15.06 3.82 4.66
N GLU A 116 15.55 5.04 4.86
CA GLU A 116 16.97 5.32 5.14
C GLU A 116 17.43 4.56 6.38
N HIS A 117 16.57 4.49 7.39
CA HIS A 117 16.85 3.75 8.61
C HIS A 117 16.78 2.22 8.45
N LEU A 118 15.69 1.71 7.85
CA LEU A 118 15.47 0.27 7.73
C LEU A 118 16.43 -0.39 6.73
N GLY A 119 16.85 0.36 5.71
CA GLY A 119 17.65 -0.09 4.59
C GLY A 119 16.81 -0.82 3.52
N PRO A 120 16.82 -0.38 2.25
CA PRO A 120 15.97 -0.95 1.19
C PRO A 120 16.21 -2.44 0.96
N LYS A 121 17.43 -2.94 1.18
CA LYS A 121 17.76 -4.37 1.07
C LYS A 121 17.03 -5.23 2.11
N ASN A 122 16.81 -4.71 3.33
CA ASN A 122 16.07 -5.44 4.35
C ASN A 122 14.57 -5.47 4.01
N ILE A 123 14.04 -4.33 3.53
CA ILE A 123 12.65 -4.24 3.05
C ILE A 123 12.40 -5.25 1.92
N GLN A 124 13.31 -5.31 0.94
CA GLN A 124 13.20 -6.29 -0.15
C GLN A 124 13.28 -7.73 0.37
N ARG A 125 14.24 -8.05 1.24
CA ARG A 125 14.38 -9.41 1.81
C ARG A 125 13.11 -9.86 2.54
N THR A 126 12.48 -8.97 3.30
CA THR A 126 11.22 -9.26 4.00
C THR A 126 10.07 -9.45 3.01
N THR A 127 10.01 -8.64 1.96
CA THR A 127 9.04 -8.77 0.88
C THR A 127 9.15 -10.13 0.19
N ASP A 128 10.37 -10.56 -0.15
CA ASP A 128 10.66 -11.85 -0.77
C ASP A 128 10.30 -13.01 0.16
N ALA A 129 10.65 -12.91 1.44
CA ALA A 129 10.36 -13.93 2.45
C ALA A 129 8.84 -14.14 2.67
N LEU A 130 8.02 -13.12 2.41
CA LEU A 130 6.57 -13.22 2.45
C LEU A 130 5.95 -13.78 1.16
N GLY A 131 6.77 -14.05 0.13
CA GLY A 131 6.33 -14.59 -1.16
C GLY A 131 5.74 -13.55 -2.10
N ALA A 132 5.95 -12.26 -1.86
CA ALA A 132 5.46 -11.16 -2.70
C ALA A 132 6.45 -10.86 -3.84
N THR A 133 6.79 -11.88 -4.64
CA THR A 133 7.91 -11.84 -5.61
C THR A 133 7.80 -10.77 -6.70
N GLY A 134 6.60 -10.28 -7.01
CA GLY A 134 6.38 -9.19 -7.96
C GLY A 134 6.49 -7.78 -7.35
N MET A 135 6.82 -7.64 -6.06
CA MET A 135 7.04 -6.36 -5.40
C MET A 135 8.54 -6.10 -5.23
N HIS A 136 9.00 -4.99 -5.81
CA HIS A 136 10.39 -4.58 -5.75
C HIS A 136 10.51 -3.17 -5.16
N VAL A 137 11.13 -3.07 -3.98
CA VAL A 137 11.42 -1.82 -3.28
C VAL A 137 12.91 -1.55 -3.36
N LEU A 138 13.30 -0.72 -4.33
CA LEU A 138 14.69 -0.41 -4.64
C LEU A 138 15.19 0.85 -3.95
N ARG A 139 14.32 1.87 -3.85
CA ARG A 139 14.70 3.23 -3.47
C ARG A 139 13.63 3.95 -2.67
N GLY A 140 14.05 5.02 -2.00
CA GLY A 140 13.15 6.05 -1.49
C GLY A 140 12.35 6.75 -2.61
N VAL A 141 11.34 7.48 -2.19
CA VAL A 141 10.53 8.36 -3.04
C VAL A 141 11.39 9.53 -3.53
N GLU A 142 11.13 10.02 -4.75
CA GLU A 142 11.80 11.18 -5.35
C GLU A 142 13.34 11.12 -5.50
N ASP A 143 13.97 9.95 -5.42
CA ASP A 143 15.31 9.75 -5.99
C ASP A 143 15.23 9.81 -7.53
N ASN A 144 15.13 11.04 -8.05
CA ASN A 144 14.89 11.36 -9.45
C ASN A 144 16.05 10.91 -10.34
N LYS A 145 17.26 10.86 -9.80
CA LYS A 145 18.44 10.34 -10.50
C LYS A 145 18.33 8.84 -10.77
N ALA A 146 17.86 8.06 -9.80
CA ALA A 146 17.56 6.66 -9.98
C ALA A 146 16.35 6.46 -10.92
N PHE A 147 15.29 7.26 -10.75
CA PHE A 147 14.11 7.24 -11.63
C PHE A 147 14.48 7.44 -13.10
N ALA A 148 15.31 8.46 -13.41
CA ALA A 148 15.77 8.74 -14.77
C ALA A 148 16.59 7.61 -15.41
N LYS A 149 17.19 6.73 -14.59
CA LYS A 149 17.89 5.52 -15.04
C LYS A 149 17.00 4.27 -15.10
N GLY A 150 15.70 4.42 -14.86
CA GLY A 150 14.72 3.32 -14.88
C GLY A 150 14.73 2.46 -13.61
N LEU A 151 15.44 2.86 -12.55
CA LEU A 151 15.47 2.13 -11.28
C LEU A 151 14.22 2.49 -10.47
N ASN A 152 13.13 1.78 -10.72
CA ASN A 152 11.82 2.08 -10.16
C ASN A 152 11.37 1.03 -9.16
N ASN A 153 10.60 1.47 -8.16
CA ASN A 153 9.84 0.57 -7.33
C ASN A 153 8.68 0.01 -8.16
N THR A 154 8.53 -1.30 -8.24
CA THR A 154 7.50 -1.97 -9.05
C THR A 154 6.67 -2.92 -8.21
N THR A 155 5.46 -3.20 -8.69
CA THR A 155 4.55 -4.16 -8.09
C THR A 155 3.74 -4.89 -9.17
N THR A 156 3.30 -6.10 -8.84
CA THR A 156 2.17 -6.75 -9.50
C THR A 156 0.95 -6.74 -8.58
N ALA A 157 -0.24 -6.97 -9.13
CA ALA A 157 -1.46 -7.05 -8.31
C ALA A 157 -1.41 -8.27 -7.37
N ARG A 158 -0.82 -9.38 -7.84
CA ARG A 158 -0.61 -10.59 -7.02
C ARG A 158 0.30 -10.32 -5.83
N ALA A 159 1.42 -9.62 -6.03
CA ALA A 159 2.38 -9.37 -4.97
C ALA A 159 1.76 -8.53 -3.83
N LEU A 160 1.03 -7.46 -4.17
CA LEU A 160 0.29 -6.68 -3.17
C LEU A 160 -0.81 -7.51 -2.50
N LEU A 161 -1.55 -8.33 -3.25
CA LEU A 161 -2.59 -9.18 -2.68
C LEU A 161 -1.99 -10.12 -1.62
N THR A 162 -0.85 -10.75 -1.92
CA THR A 162 -0.12 -11.58 -0.98
C THR A 162 0.22 -10.83 0.31
N LEU A 163 0.75 -9.61 0.23
CA LEU A 163 1.08 -8.81 1.42
C LEU A 163 -0.17 -8.45 2.23
N MET A 164 -1.25 -8.01 1.57
CA MET A 164 -2.50 -7.66 2.25
C MET A 164 -3.13 -8.88 2.93
N GLU A 165 -3.07 -10.07 2.33
CA GLU A 165 -3.54 -11.30 2.95
C GLU A 165 -2.71 -11.72 4.15
N LYS A 166 -1.38 -11.59 4.07
CA LYS A 166 -0.48 -11.86 5.21
C LYS A 166 -0.80 -10.93 6.39
N ILE A 167 -1.05 -9.66 6.12
CA ILE A 167 -1.51 -8.71 7.13
C ILE A 167 -2.86 -9.18 7.71
N ALA A 168 -3.85 -9.43 6.85
CA ALA A 168 -5.20 -9.81 7.27
C ALA A 168 -5.26 -11.09 8.12
N LYS A 169 -4.41 -12.07 7.83
CA LYS A 169 -4.35 -13.37 8.51
C LYS A 169 -3.52 -13.36 9.79
N GLY A 170 -2.76 -12.30 10.06
CA GLY A 170 -1.86 -12.24 11.22
C GLY A 170 -0.46 -12.81 10.96
N ASP A 171 -0.09 -13.01 9.69
CA ASP A 171 1.10 -13.74 9.26
C ASP A 171 2.19 -12.85 8.65
N ALA A 172 1.99 -11.54 8.60
CA ALA A 172 2.98 -10.61 8.02
C ALA A 172 4.25 -10.50 8.87
N VAL A 173 4.10 -10.53 10.20
CA VAL A 173 5.19 -10.59 11.18
C VAL A 173 4.76 -11.50 12.33
N ASP A 174 3.71 -11.08 13.03
CA ASP A 174 2.92 -11.86 13.97
C ASP A 174 1.55 -11.21 14.11
N LYS A 175 0.65 -11.87 14.86
CA LYS A 175 -0.74 -11.42 15.00
C LYS A 175 -0.85 -10.01 15.58
N ALA A 176 -0.07 -9.69 16.61
CA ALA A 176 -0.13 -8.37 17.26
C ALA A 176 0.34 -7.25 16.32
N SER A 177 1.46 -7.47 15.63
CA SER A 177 1.99 -6.52 14.65
C SER A 177 1.03 -6.33 13.48
N SER A 178 0.42 -7.41 12.98
CA SER A 178 -0.60 -7.35 11.93
C SER A 178 -1.84 -6.58 12.36
N ASP A 179 -2.30 -6.75 13.61
CA ASP A 179 -3.45 -6.01 14.13
C ASP A 179 -3.12 -4.50 14.20
N GLU A 180 -1.91 -4.11 14.61
CA GLU A 180 -1.45 -2.71 14.57
C GLU A 180 -1.33 -2.18 13.13
N MET A 181 -0.80 -2.96 12.19
CA MET A 181 -0.76 -2.61 10.77
C MET A 181 -2.15 -2.34 10.20
N VAL A 182 -3.12 -3.21 10.50
CA VAL A 182 -4.54 -3.03 10.14
C VAL A 182 -5.09 -1.74 10.73
N ALA A 183 -4.79 -1.45 12.00
CA ALA A 183 -5.28 -0.25 12.67
C ALA A 183 -4.77 1.04 12.01
N VAL A 184 -3.49 1.08 11.60
CA VAL A 184 -2.91 2.22 10.88
C VAL A 184 -3.51 2.33 9.48
N LEU A 185 -3.59 1.23 8.73
CA LEU A 185 -4.18 1.20 7.38
C LEU A 185 -5.65 1.62 7.36
N LYS A 186 -6.40 1.41 8.44
CA LYS A 186 -7.80 1.88 8.58
C LYS A 186 -7.94 3.40 8.73
N ARG A 187 -6.85 4.11 9.04
CA ARG A 187 -6.82 5.57 9.18
C ARG A 187 -6.39 6.30 7.91
N GLN A 188 -6.23 5.59 6.79
CA GLN A 188 -6.00 6.18 5.47
C GLN A 188 -7.07 7.24 5.15
N THR A 189 -6.64 8.42 4.71
CA THR A 189 -7.56 9.54 4.43
C THR A 189 -7.97 9.61 2.96
N PHE A 190 -7.17 9.02 2.04
CA PHE A 190 -7.51 8.97 0.62
C PHE A 190 -8.49 7.83 0.31
N ILE A 191 -9.79 8.12 0.45
CA ILE A 191 -10.87 7.12 0.41
C ILE A 191 -11.66 7.08 -0.91
N ASP A 192 -11.15 7.72 -1.97
CA ASP A 192 -11.86 7.95 -3.23
C ASP A 192 -11.80 6.77 -4.24
N ARG A 193 -11.14 5.67 -3.88
CA ARG A 193 -10.91 4.48 -4.74
C ARG A 193 -11.70 3.27 -4.25
N ILE A 194 -11.06 2.26 -3.65
CA ILE A 194 -11.75 1.06 -3.14
C ILE A 194 -12.83 1.44 -2.13
N PRO A 195 -12.57 2.30 -1.11
CA PRO A 195 -13.61 2.63 -0.13
C PRO A 195 -14.85 3.28 -0.73
N ALA A 196 -14.70 4.11 -1.77
CA ALA A 196 -15.82 4.77 -2.46
C ALA A 196 -16.75 3.79 -3.21
N GLY A 197 -16.28 2.58 -3.51
CA GLY A 197 -17.09 1.52 -4.12
C GLY A 197 -17.91 0.68 -3.14
N LEU A 198 -17.80 0.93 -1.83
CA LEU A 198 -18.39 0.11 -0.78
C LEU A 198 -19.60 0.80 -0.11
N PRO A 199 -20.48 0.04 0.56
CA PRO A 199 -21.51 0.65 1.39
C PRO A 199 -20.92 1.57 2.47
N PRO A 200 -21.56 2.72 2.76
CA PRO A 200 -21.09 3.64 3.79
C PRO A 200 -20.84 2.94 5.14
N GLY A 201 -19.71 3.27 5.78
CA GLY A 201 -19.33 2.69 7.08
C GLY A 201 -18.63 1.33 7.00
N THR A 202 -18.44 0.74 5.81
CA THR A 202 -17.62 -0.47 5.66
C THR A 202 -16.18 -0.19 6.09
N PRO A 203 -15.61 -0.89 7.09
CA PRO A 203 -14.23 -0.66 7.49
C PRO A 203 -13.26 -1.19 6.42
N VAL A 204 -12.27 -0.39 6.06
CA VAL A 204 -11.27 -0.73 5.04
C VAL A 204 -9.87 -0.41 5.58
N ALA A 205 -8.98 -1.40 5.58
CA ALA A 205 -7.55 -1.20 5.81
C ALA A 205 -6.85 -1.15 4.46
N HIS A 206 -6.33 0.00 4.02
CA HIS A 206 -5.80 0.12 2.66
C HIS A 206 -4.66 1.12 2.48
N LYS A 207 -3.96 0.98 1.35
CA LYS A 207 -2.95 1.92 0.90
C LYS A 207 -3.12 2.25 -0.58
N THR A 208 -3.30 3.53 -0.84
CA THR A 208 -3.34 4.10 -2.19
C THR A 208 -1.94 4.32 -2.77
N GLY A 209 -1.84 4.36 -4.09
CA GLY A 209 -0.65 4.77 -4.82
C GLY A 209 -1.01 5.62 -6.02
N GLU A 210 -0.35 6.77 -6.17
CA GLU A 210 -0.62 7.72 -7.24
C GLU A 210 0.68 8.28 -7.79
N ILE A 211 0.78 8.34 -9.12
CA ILE A 211 1.84 9.06 -9.83
C ILE A 211 1.43 9.29 -11.29
N THR A 212 1.36 10.55 -11.74
CA THR A 212 1.03 10.92 -13.12
C THR A 212 -0.30 10.32 -13.61
N LYS A 213 -0.27 9.15 -14.29
CA LYS A 213 -1.44 8.45 -14.87
C LYS A 213 -1.76 7.15 -14.15
N ILE A 214 -1.23 6.98 -12.94
CA ILE A 214 -1.37 5.79 -12.12
C ILE A 214 -2.30 6.07 -10.95
N GLN A 215 -3.29 5.19 -10.78
CA GLN A 215 -4.25 5.21 -9.68
C GLN A 215 -4.35 3.78 -9.13
N HIS A 216 -3.74 3.54 -7.97
CA HIS A 216 -3.63 2.23 -7.34
C HIS A 216 -4.29 2.24 -5.97
N ASP A 217 -4.84 1.10 -5.57
CA ASP A 217 -5.30 0.87 -4.20
C ASP A 217 -5.20 -0.62 -3.87
N ALA A 218 -4.77 -0.92 -2.65
CA ALA A 218 -4.63 -2.27 -2.11
C ALA A 218 -5.27 -2.32 -0.71
N ALA A 219 -6.27 -3.17 -0.54
CA ALA A 219 -7.18 -3.11 0.59
C ALA A 219 -7.51 -4.48 1.19
N ILE A 220 -7.76 -4.48 2.49
CA ILE A 220 -8.52 -5.49 3.22
C ILE A 220 -9.86 -4.86 3.57
N VAL A 221 -10.95 -5.46 3.09
CA VAL A 221 -12.31 -4.99 3.28
C VAL A 221 -13.02 -5.87 4.31
N TYR A 222 -13.47 -5.25 5.41
CA TYR A 222 -14.16 -5.92 6.51
C TYR A 222 -15.69 -5.86 6.31
N ALA A 223 -16.14 -6.39 5.17
CA ALA A 223 -17.55 -6.65 4.89
C ALA A 223 -18.06 -7.87 5.69
N PRO A 224 -19.38 -8.17 5.71
CA PRO A 224 -19.92 -9.38 6.34
C PRO A 224 -19.19 -10.66 5.90
N ARG A 225 -18.82 -10.74 4.61
CA ARG A 225 -17.83 -11.68 4.10
C ARG A 225 -16.56 -10.91 3.70
N PRO A 226 -15.50 -10.92 4.54
CA PRO A 226 -14.29 -10.15 4.30
C PRO A 226 -13.49 -10.61 3.07
N PHE A 227 -12.77 -9.68 2.45
CA PHE A 227 -11.89 -9.98 1.31
C PHE A 227 -10.70 -9.03 1.24
N ALA A 228 -9.65 -9.46 0.54
CA ALA A 228 -8.56 -8.60 0.08
C ALA A 228 -8.75 -8.27 -1.40
N LEU A 229 -8.46 -7.03 -1.78
CA LEU A 229 -8.64 -6.51 -3.14
C LEU A 229 -7.49 -5.55 -3.49
N VAL A 230 -6.89 -5.77 -4.65
CA VAL A 230 -5.90 -4.89 -5.26
C VAL A 230 -6.39 -4.48 -6.63
N ILE A 231 -6.37 -3.18 -6.90
CA ILE A 231 -6.67 -2.61 -8.21
C ILE A 231 -5.51 -1.70 -8.61
N LEU A 232 -4.87 -2.04 -9.72
CA LEU A 232 -3.80 -1.25 -10.32
C LEU A 232 -4.29 -0.66 -11.64
N VAL A 233 -4.50 0.65 -11.70
CA VAL A 233 -4.87 1.37 -12.93
C VAL A 233 -3.69 2.20 -13.44
N ARG A 234 -3.44 2.14 -14.75
CA ARG A 234 -2.56 3.09 -15.46
C ARG A 234 -3.16 3.55 -16.79
N GLY A 235 -2.66 4.67 -17.32
CA GLY A 235 -2.94 5.12 -18.69
C GLY A 235 -4.06 6.16 -18.83
N LEU A 236 -4.83 6.40 -17.77
CA LEU A 236 -5.84 7.47 -17.74
C LEU A 236 -5.21 8.82 -17.42
N GLN A 237 -5.63 9.86 -18.15
CA GLN A 237 -5.12 11.22 -17.98
C GLN A 237 -5.72 11.92 -16.76
N ASP A 238 -7.02 11.70 -16.51
CA ASP A 238 -7.71 12.25 -15.36
C ASP A 238 -7.64 11.25 -14.20
N ALA A 239 -7.00 11.67 -13.11
CA ALA A 239 -6.93 10.92 -11.85
C ALA A 239 -8.32 10.52 -11.34
N LYS A 240 -9.32 11.40 -11.47
CA LYS A 240 -10.69 11.15 -11.00
C LYS A 240 -11.37 10.03 -11.78
N GLU A 241 -11.09 9.91 -13.08
CA GLU A 241 -11.59 8.79 -13.88
C GLU A 241 -10.97 7.47 -13.42
N GLY A 242 -9.68 7.46 -13.07
CA GLY A 242 -9.02 6.28 -12.49
C GLY A 242 -9.57 5.89 -11.12
N SER A 243 -9.78 6.85 -10.23
CA SER A 243 -10.40 6.59 -8.92
C SER A 243 -11.84 6.08 -9.05
N LYS A 244 -12.63 6.69 -9.93
CA LYS A 244 -14.00 6.24 -10.24
C LYS A 244 -14.01 4.81 -10.79
N LEU A 245 -13.09 4.47 -11.70
CA LEU A 245 -12.97 3.12 -12.23
C LEU A 245 -12.67 2.09 -11.13
N ALA A 246 -11.75 2.41 -10.21
CA ALA A 246 -11.46 1.55 -9.06
C ALA A 246 -12.67 1.35 -8.14
N ALA A 247 -13.44 2.42 -7.88
CA ALA A 247 -14.67 2.35 -7.09
C ALA A 247 -15.74 1.49 -7.78
N GLU A 248 -15.92 1.63 -9.10
CA GLU A 248 -16.88 0.83 -9.87
C GLU A 248 -16.53 -0.66 -9.88
N ILE A 249 -15.25 -1.01 -10.08
CA ILE A 249 -14.75 -2.40 -9.99
C ILE A 249 -15.03 -2.94 -8.58
N THR A 250 -14.75 -2.16 -7.55
CA THR A 250 -14.96 -2.57 -6.15
C THR A 250 -16.43 -2.90 -5.88
N ARG A 251 -17.35 -2.04 -6.31
CA ARG A 251 -18.79 -2.26 -6.13
C ARG A 251 -19.25 -3.58 -6.74
N VAL A 252 -18.82 -3.88 -7.96
CA VAL A 252 -19.16 -5.14 -8.64
C VAL A 252 -18.65 -6.36 -7.86
N LEU A 253 -17.41 -6.32 -7.36
CA LEU A 253 -16.82 -7.42 -6.61
C LEU A 253 -17.43 -7.57 -5.22
N TYR A 254 -17.77 -6.46 -4.57
CA TYR A 254 -18.53 -6.47 -3.32
C TYR A 254 -19.86 -7.17 -3.51
N ASP A 255 -20.71 -6.71 -4.43
CA ASP A 255 -22.04 -7.26 -4.65
C ASP A 255 -21.98 -8.78 -4.98
N ALA A 256 -21.06 -9.17 -5.86
CA ALA A 256 -20.87 -10.57 -6.24
C ALA A 256 -20.46 -11.46 -5.05
N SER A 257 -19.54 -11.00 -4.20
CA SER A 257 -19.02 -11.77 -3.06
C SER A 257 -20.03 -11.88 -1.91
N GLN A 258 -20.82 -10.83 -1.67
CA GLN A 258 -21.82 -10.83 -0.59
C GLN A 258 -23.09 -11.60 -0.97
N LEU A 259 -23.52 -11.59 -2.25
CA LEU A 259 -24.68 -12.36 -2.71
C LEU A 259 -24.47 -13.88 -2.60
N ARG A 260 -23.25 -14.38 -2.84
CA ARG A 260 -22.92 -15.80 -2.68
C ARG A 260 -23.03 -16.24 -1.22
N SER A 261 -22.51 -15.43 -0.30
CA SER A 261 -22.61 -15.65 1.15
C SER A 261 -24.06 -15.83 1.61
N ALA A 262 -24.95 -14.92 1.16
CA ALA A 262 -26.37 -14.98 1.52
C ALA A 262 -27.07 -16.26 1.00
N LYS A 263 -26.71 -16.74 -0.19
CA LYS A 263 -27.29 -17.98 -0.76
C LYS A 263 -26.83 -19.24 -0.01
N GLU A 264 -25.58 -19.28 0.46
CA GLU A 264 -25.05 -20.42 1.23
C GLU A 264 -25.78 -20.55 2.58
N LEU A 265 -25.96 -19.44 3.31
CA LEU A 265 -26.71 -19.43 4.59
C LEU A 265 -28.15 -19.95 4.45
N VAL A 266 -28.84 -19.59 3.36
CA VAL A 266 -30.20 -20.09 3.09
C VAL A 266 -30.20 -21.60 2.82
N LYS A 267 -29.17 -22.14 2.17
CA LYS A 267 -29.07 -23.57 1.85
C LYS A 267 -28.76 -24.43 3.07
N GLU A 268 -27.95 -23.93 4.00
CA GLU A 268 -27.61 -24.63 5.26
C GLU A 268 -28.76 -24.61 6.29
N SER A 269 -29.72 -23.69 6.15
CA SER A 269 -30.91 -23.60 7.01
C SER A 269 -32.08 -24.51 6.60
N ARG A 270 -31.90 -25.38 5.60
CA ARG A 270 -32.89 -26.35 5.10
C ARG A 270 -32.41 -27.77 5.31
#